data_AF-A0A928LX37-F1
#
_entry.id   AF-A0A928LX37-F1
#
_cell.length_a   1.000
_cell.length_b   1.000
_cell.length_c   1.000
_cell.angle_alpha   90.00
_cell.angle_beta   90.00
_cell.angle_gamma   90.00
#
_symmetry.space_group_name_H-M   'P 1'
#
loop_
_entity.id
_entity.type
_entity.pdbx_description
1 polymer ?
#
loop_
_entity_poly.entity_id
_entity_poly.type
_entity_poly.pdbx_seq_one_letter_code
_entity_poly.pdbx_strand_id
1 'polypeptide(L)'
;MQVLLNEQGFVLSFAFIGNMPDAIDAPEPADPMHFAEHYSAYKLIDGQLTFDAEQDKALQNDALLDDLRVRRERECFSVINRGQLWYDNLSAAQRTELQVWYAAWLAVTDTLVVPEWPEWIT
;
A
#
# COMPACT_ATOMS: atom_id res chain seq x y z
N MET A 1 -5.13 21.40 -18.64
CA MET A 1 -5.87 20.68 -17.59
C MET A 1 -5.69 21.40 -16.26
N GLN A 2 -6.42 21.02 -15.21
CA GLN A 2 -6.21 21.55 -13.86
C GLN A 2 -5.64 20.50 -12.92
N VAL A 3 -4.74 20.94 -12.04
CA VAL A 3 -4.13 20.10 -11.00
C VAL A 3 -4.22 20.79 -9.64
N LEU A 4 -4.51 20.00 -8.61
CA LEU A 4 -4.34 20.39 -7.22
C LEU A 4 -3.00 19.84 -6.74
N LEU A 5 -2.18 20.67 -6.09
CA LEU A 5 -0.87 20.27 -5.60
C LEU A 5 -0.86 20.18 -4.07
N ASN A 6 0.00 19.31 -3.52
CA ASN A 6 0.35 19.35 -2.10
C ASN A 6 1.38 20.46 -1.82
N GLU A 7 1.72 20.64 -0.55
CA GLU A 7 2.71 21.63 -0.10
C GLU A 7 4.11 21.42 -0.72
N GLN A 8 4.42 20.20 -1.17
CA GLN A 8 5.69 19.83 -1.79
C GLN A 8 5.68 19.98 -3.32
N GLY A 9 4.53 20.37 -3.91
CA GLY A 9 4.34 20.58 -5.35
C GLY A 9 3.96 19.33 -6.15
N PHE A 10 3.67 18.21 -5.50
CA PHE A 10 3.18 16.99 -6.16
C PHE A 10 1.67 17.04 -6.37
N VAL A 11 1.17 16.43 -7.45
CA VAL A 11 -0.25 16.43 -7.78
C VAL A 11 -1.04 15.57 -6.79
N LEU A 12 -2.02 16.16 -6.12
CA LEU A 12 -2.97 15.47 -5.24
C LEU A 12 -4.24 15.03 -5.96
N SER A 13 -4.63 15.75 -7.02
CA SER A 13 -5.81 15.49 -7.83
C SER A 13 -5.71 16.25 -9.14
N PHE A 14 -6.43 15.81 -10.17
CA PHE A 14 -6.44 16.45 -11.48
C PHE A 14 -7.82 16.37 -12.14
N ALA A 15 -8.05 17.27 -13.09
CA ALA A 15 -9.20 17.24 -14.00
C ALA A 15 -8.74 17.59 -15.41
N PHE A 16 -8.90 16.66 -16.36
CA PHE A 16 -8.68 16.94 -17.79
C PHE A 16 -9.73 17.91 -18.33
N ILE A 17 -10.98 17.75 -17.89
CA ILE A 17 -12.12 18.58 -18.27
C ILE A 17 -12.85 19.02 -17.01
N GLY A 18 -13.13 20.31 -16.89
CA GLY A 18 -13.87 20.88 -15.76
C GLY A 18 -13.05 21.89 -14.96
N ASN A 19 -13.63 22.39 -13.87
CA ASN A 19 -12.99 23.33 -12.96
C ASN A 19 -12.97 22.74 -11.54
N MET A 20 -11.83 22.78 -10.87
CA MET A 20 -11.63 22.33 -9.50
C MET A 20 -11.29 23.53 -8.61
N PRO A 21 -11.86 23.64 -7.40
CA PRO A 21 -11.48 24.66 -6.43
C PRO A 21 -9.98 24.55 -6.09
N ASP A 22 -9.32 25.70 -5.95
CA ASP A 22 -7.91 25.85 -5.54
C ASP A 22 -6.88 25.12 -6.43
N ALA A 23 -7.33 24.58 -7.57
CA ALA A 23 -6.47 24.00 -8.58
C ALA A 23 -5.84 25.09 -9.47
N ILE A 24 -4.71 24.75 -10.05
CA ILE A 24 -3.98 25.60 -10.99
C ILE A 24 -3.97 24.97 -12.38
N ASP A 25 -3.85 25.83 -13.40
CA ASP A 25 -3.69 25.37 -14.78
C ASP A 25 -2.31 24.75 -14.98
N ALA A 26 -2.29 23.57 -15.59
CA ALA A 26 -1.08 22.86 -15.97
C ALA A 26 -1.20 22.36 -17.42
N PRO A 27 -0.06 22.23 -18.14
CA PRO A 27 -0.05 21.63 -19.45
C PRO A 27 -0.54 20.18 -19.37
N GLU A 28 -1.20 19.72 -20.43
CA GLU A 28 -1.53 18.30 -20.53
C GLU A 28 -0.23 17.48 -20.65
N PRO A 29 -0.14 16.35 -19.93
CA PRO A 29 1.04 15.48 -19.96
C PRO A 29 1.16 14.82 -21.33
N ALA A 30 2.39 14.55 -21.75
CA ALA A 30 2.65 13.86 -23.02
C ALA A 30 2.06 12.44 -23.06
N ASP A 31 1.96 11.79 -21.90
CA ASP A 31 1.30 10.50 -21.71
C ASP A 31 0.18 10.65 -20.66
N PRO A 32 -1.06 10.93 -21.09
CA PRO A 32 -2.20 11.06 -20.19
C PRO A 32 -2.56 9.78 -19.44
N MET A 33 -2.25 8.60 -20.00
CA MET A 33 -2.59 7.33 -19.36
C MET A 33 -1.65 7.07 -18.18
N HIS A 34 -0.34 7.16 -18.42
CA HIS A 34 0.65 7.06 -17.35
C HIS A 34 0.43 8.12 -16.27
N PHE A 35 0.11 9.36 -16.68
CA PHE A 35 -0.24 10.41 -15.72
C PHE A 35 -1.46 10.05 -14.88
N ALA A 36 -2.54 9.53 -15.47
CA ALA A 36 -3.74 9.19 -14.72
C ALA A 36 -3.49 8.07 -13.68
N GLU A 37 -2.59 7.13 -13.98
CA GLU A 37 -2.21 6.04 -13.06
C GLU A 37 -1.23 6.50 -11.97
N HIS A 38 -0.33 7.43 -12.28
CA HIS A 38 0.79 7.82 -11.43
C HIS A 38 0.79 9.29 -11.01
N TYR A 39 -0.34 10.01 -11.11
CA TYR A 39 -0.39 11.47 -10.94
C TYR A 39 0.26 11.94 -9.62
N SER A 40 0.09 11.18 -8.52
CA SER A 40 0.69 11.48 -7.21
C SER A 40 2.23 11.54 -7.20
N ALA A 41 2.88 11.02 -8.23
CA ALA A 41 4.31 11.08 -8.45
C ALA A 41 4.73 12.17 -9.46
N TYR A 42 3.80 12.94 -10.01
CA TYR A 42 4.11 14.10 -10.83
C TYR A 42 4.25 15.35 -9.98
N LYS A 43 5.31 16.12 -10.24
CA LYS A 43 5.60 17.40 -9.60
C LYS A 43 5.54 18.52 -10.61
N LEU A 44 4.95 19.66 -10.23
CA LEU A 44 5.01 20.86 -11.06
C LEU A 44 6.34 21.59 -10.81
N ILE A 45 7.21 21.60 -11.82
CA ILE A 45 8.52 22.27 -11.79
C ILE A 45 8.56 23.22 -12.99
N ASP A 46 8.79 24.51 -12.74
CA ASP A 46 8.86 25.56 -13.78
C ASP A 46 7.65 25.55 -14.75
N GLY A 47 6.46 25.28 -14.21
CA GLY A 47 5.21 25.21 -14.99
C GLY A 47 5.03 23.95 -15.83
N GLN A 48 5.90 22.94 -15.67
CA GLN A 48 5.82 21.65 -16.34
C GLN A 48 5.62 20.51 -15.35
N LEU A 49 4.78 19.55 -15.71
CA LEU A 49 4.60 18.34 -14.91
C LEU A 49 5.71 17.35 -15.23
N THR A 50 6.54 17.08 -14.23
CA THR A 50 7.67 16.18 -14.32
C THR A 50 7.40 14.96 -13.45
N PHE A 51 7.55 13.77 -14.01
CA PHE A 51 7.43 12.52 -13.27
C PHE A 51 8.64 12.31 -12.36
N ASP A 52 8.38 11.98 -11.10
CA ASP A 52 9.39 11.66 -10.10
C ASP A 52 9.34 10.15 -9.78
N ALA A 53 10.30 9.42 -10.32
CA ALA A 53 10.37 7.97 -10.17
C ALA A 53 10.69 7.54 -8.72
N GLU A 54 11.36 8.40 -7.93
CA GLU A 54 11.63 8.10 -6.52
C GLU A 54 10.35 8.24 -5.69
N GLN A 55 9.56 9.28 -5.95
CA GLN A 55 8.24 9.47 -5.34
C GLN A 55 7.29 8.33 -5.71
N ASP A 56 7.21 7.93 -6.98
CA ASP A 56 6.36 6.81 -7.41
C ASP A 56 6.75 5.50 -6.70
N LYS A 57 8.05 5.20 -6.63
CA LYS A 57 8.56 4.04 -5.92
C LYS A 57 8.23 4.08 -4.43
N ALA A 58 8.34 5.24 -3.79
CA ALA A 58 7.98 5.42 -2.38
C ALA A 58 6.48 5.17 -2.16
N LEU A 59 5.62 5.74 -3.01
CA LEU A 59 4.17 5.55 -2.93
C LEU A 59 3.76 4.08 -3.14
N GLN A 60 4.36 3.40 -4.12
CA GLN A 60 4.12 1.97 -4.36
C GLN A 60 4.57 1.11 -3.18
N ASN A 61 5.73 1.43 -2.59
CA ASN A 61 6.21 0.73 -1.40
C ASN A 61 5.28 0.95 -0.21
N ASP A 62 4.83 2.18 0.04
CA ASP A 62 3.89 2.48 1.12
C ASP A 62 2.55 1.76 0.91
N ALA A 63 2.02 1.75 -0.32
CA ALA A 63 0.81 1.01 -0.66
C ALA A 63 0.97 -0.51 -0.44
N LEU A 64 2.12 -1.08 -0.80
CA LEU A 64 2.44 -2.48 -0.52
C LEU A 64 2.49 -2.76 0.98
N LEU A 65 3.15 -1.91 1.76
CA LEU A 65 3.22 -2.06 3.22
C LEU A 65 1.84 -1.98 3.87
N ASP A 66 0.97 -1.10 3.39
CA ASP A 66 -0.40 -0.98 3.87
C ASP A 66 -1.24 -2.20 3.54
N ASP A 67 -1.15 -2.75 2.32
CA ASP A 67 -1.79 -4.03 1.98
C ASP A 67 -1.32 -5.14 2.93
N LEU A 68 -0.01 -5.27 3.16
CA LEU A 68 0.54 -6.28 4.07
C LEU A 68 0.04 -6.11 5.51
N ARG A 69 -0.13 -4.87 5.99
CA ARG A 69 -0.72 -4.58 7.31
C ARG A 69 -2.17 -5.02 7.38
N VAL A 70 -2.97 -4.71 6.36
CA VAL A 70 -4.39 -5.13 6.26
C VAL A 70 -4.49 -6.65 6.21
N ARG A 71 -3.63 -7.29 5.42
CA ARG A 71 -3.58 -8.76 5.34
C ARG A 71 -3.20 -9.38 6.66
N ARG A 72 -2.20 -8.86 7.38
CA ARG A 72 -1.84 -9.35 8.71
C ARG A 72 -3.02 -9.26 9.68
N GLU A 73 -3.76 -8.16 9.68
CA GLU A 73 -4.96 -8.01 10.51
C GLU A 73 -6.01 -9.09 10.16
N ARG A 74 -6.29 -9.25 8.87
CA ARG A 74 -7.33 -10.17 8.37
C ARG A 74 -6.95 -11.64 8.51
N GLU A 75 -5.72 -12.00 8.19
CA GLU A 75 -5.23 -13.37 8.05
C GLU A 75 -4.57 -13.85 9.34
N CYS A 76 -3.60 -13.09 9.87
CA CYS A 76 -2.86 -13.49 11.05
C CYS A 76 -3.71 -13.36 12.32
N PHE A 77 -4.23 -12.16 12.59
CA PHE A 77 -4.90 -11.91 13.87
C PHE A 77 -6.27 -12.60 13.99
N SER A 78 -6.93 -12.93 12.88
CA SER A 78 -8.12 -13.78 12.92
C SER A 78 -7.84 -15.21 13.40
N VAL A 79 -6.59 -15.68 13.29
CA VAL A 79 -6.14 -16.97 13.85
C VAL A 79 -5.57 -16.78 15.25
N ILE A 80 -4.65 -15.82 15.43
CA ILE A 80 -3.93 -15.63 16.69
C ILE A 80 -4.83 -15.13 17.83
N ASN A 81 -5.94 -14.46 17.53
CA ASN A 81 -6.88 -14.01 18.54
C ASN A 81 -8.03 -15.02 18.79
N ARG A 82 -7.88 -16.29 18.38
CA ARG A 82 -8.82 -17.36 18.74
C ARG A 82 -8.79 -17.64 20.25
N GLY A 83 -9.87 -18.18 20.80
CA GLY A 83 -9.97 -18.46 22.24
C GLY A 83 -9.09 -19.62 22.70
N GLN A 84 -8.79 -19.68 24.00
CA GLN A 84 -7.95 -20.73 24.62
C GLN A 84 -8.39 -22.16 24.25
N LEU A 85 -9.70 -22.42 24.17
CA LEU A 85 -10.24 -23.74 23.81
C LEU A 85 -9.80 -24.21 22.42
N TRP A 86 -9.59 -23.30 21.47
CA TRP A 86 -9.07 -23.65 20.15
C TRP A 86 -7.61 -24.10 20.26
N TYR A 87 -6.81 -23.36 21.01
CA TYR A 87 -5.40 -23.68 21.25
C TYR A 87 -5.21 -25.02 21.96
N ASP A 88 -6.08 -25.33 22.93
CA ASP A 88 -6.01 -26.57 23.72
C ASP A 88 -6.13 -27.83 22.86
N ASN A 89 -6.77 -27.73 21.69
CA ASN A 89 -6.90 -28.83 20.74
C ASN A 89 -5.70 -28.98 19.79
N LEU A 90 -4.71 -28.08 19.84
CA LEU A 90 -3.53 -28.16 18.99
C LEU A 90 -2.45 -29.08 19.57
N SER A 91 -1.90 -29.93 18.72
CA SER A 91 -0.69 -30.70 19.01
C SER A 91 0.53 -29.81 19.24
N ALA A 92 1.56 -30.34 19.90
CA ALA A 92 2.81 -29.61 20.12
C ALA A 92 3.49 -29.15 18.80
N ALA A 93 3.40 -29.97 17.75
CA ALA A 93 3.93 -29.63 16.43
C ALA A 93 3.18 -28.43 15.82
N GLN A 94 1.84 -28.47 15.82
CA GLN A 94 1.01 -27.35 15.33
C GLN A 94 1.23 -26.07 16.11
N ARG A 95 1.41 -26.14 17.44
CA ARG A 95 1.74 -24.96 18.26
C ARG A 95 3.09 -24.36 17.88
N THR A 96 4.08 -25.19 17.61
CA THR A 96 5.42 -24.75 17.17
C THR A 96 5.35 -24.09 15.79
N GLU A 97 4.66 -24.73 14.85
CA GLU A 97 4.41 -24.18 13.52
C GLU A 97 3.67 -22.84 13.59
N LEU A 98 2.63 -22.74 14.42
CA LEU A 98 1.87 -21.50 14.60
C LEU A 98 2.74 -20.36 15.17
N GLN A 99 3.66 -20.67 16.09
CA GLN A 99 4.59 -19.66 16.62
C GLN A 99 5.54 -19.14 15.53
N VAL A 100 6.07 -20.03 14.68
CA VAL A 100 6.93 -19.64 13.56
C VAL A 100 6.15 -18.82 12.54
N TRP A 101 4.95 -19.25 12.19
CA TRP A 101 4.06 -18.55 11.27
C TRP A 101 3.69 -17.15 11.79
N TYR A 102 3.37 -17.03 13.08
CA TYR A 102 3.08 -15.75 13.71
C TYR A 102 4.29 -14.80 13.66
N ALA A 103 5.48 -15.28 13.99
CA ALA A 103 6.70 -14.49 13.93
C ALA A 103 6.99 -13.99 12.50
N ALA A 104 6.77 -14.83 11.48
CA ALA A 104 6.90 -14.45 10.09
C ALA A 104 5.91 -13.35 9.68
N TRP A 105 4.65 -13.43 10.14
CA TRP A 105 3.68 -12.35 9.96
C TRP A 105 4.07 -11.04 10.64
N LEU A 106 4.69 -11.10 11.83
CA LEU A 106 5.16 -9.89 12.49
C LEU A 106 6.26 -9.18 11.69
N ALA A 107 7.12 -9.96 11.00
CA ALA A 107 8.21 -9.45 10.17
C ALA A 107 7.79 -9.10 8.72
N VAL A 108 6.52 -9.29 8.33
CA VAL A 108 6.07 -9.19 6.93
C VAL A 108 6.36 -7.85 6.26
N THR A 109 6.34 -6.74 7.01
CA THR A 109 6.62 -5.40 6.49
C THR A 109 8.11 -5.13 6.29
N ASP A 110 8.97 -5.94 6.91
CA ASP A 110 10.42 -5.83 6.76
C ASP A 110 10.91 -6.77 5.66
N THR A 111 10.33 -7.97 5.56
CA THR A 111 10.71 -8.99 4.57
C THR A 111 9.97 -8.84 3.25
N LEU A 112 8.78 -8.22 3.26
CA LEU A 112 7.82 -8.22 2.15
C LEU A 112 7.41 -9.63 1.69
N VAL A 113 7.62 -10.63 2.54
CA VAL A 113 7.30 -12.05 2.27
C VAL A 113 6.17 -12.49 3.18
N VAL A 114 5.04 -12.80 2.56
CA VAL A 114 3.88 -13.38 3.24
C VAL A 114 4.20 -14.83 3.60
N PRO A 115 4.00 -15.25 4.87
CA PRO A 115 4.19 -16.65 5.23
C PRO A 115 3.11 -17.55 4.62
N GLU A 116 3.49 -18.77 4.27
CA GLU A 116 2.55 -19.79 3.78
C GLU A 116 1.49 -20.12 4.84
N TRP A 117 0.27 -20.39 4.39
CA TRP A 117 -0.85 -20.70 5.28
C TRP A 117 -0.71 -22.13 5.83
N PRO A 118 -0.69 -22.33 7.16
CA PRO A 118 -0.62 -23.67 7.76
C PRO A 118 -1.85 -24.51 7.35
N GLU A 119 -1.61 -25.69 6.78
CA GLU A 119 -2.66 -26.52 6.16
C GLU A 119 -3.77 -26.96 7.12
N TRP A 120 -3.48 -27.03 8.42
CA TRP A 120 -4.42 -27.46 9.45
C TRP A 120 -5.27 -26.31 10.01
N ILE A 121 -5.01 -25.05 9.64
CA ILE A 121 -5.86 -23.93 10.04
C ILE A 121 -7.06 -23.88 9.10
N THR A 122 -8.23 -24.21 9.67
CA THR A 122 -9.56 -24.01 9.07
C THR A 122 -10.08 -22.60 9.30
#